data_AF-A0A6B3KPU9-F1
#
_entry.id   AF-A0A6B3KPU9-F1
#
_cell.length_a   1.000
_cell.length_b   1.000
_cell.length_c   1.000
_cell.angle_alpha   90.00
_cell.angle_beta   90.00
_cell.angle_gamma   90.00
#
_symmetry.space_group_name_H-M   'P 1'
#
loop_
_entity.id
_entity.type
_entity.pdbx_description
1 polymer ?
#
loop_
_entity_poly.entity_id
_entity_poly.type
_entity_poly.pdbx_seq_one_letter_code
_entity_poly.pdbx_strand_id
1 'polypeptide(L)'
;ILQSNHGPNPTCDKCDGALKGKPIKGMTILWGLKPDGTAVWSGGSVLDPAKGKTYKAKVTLTDGGKKLQMRGYVGIEALGR
;
A
#
# COMPACT_ATOMS: atom_id res chain seq x y z
N ILE A 1 2.46 -7.21 9.92
CA ILE A 1 3.68 -6.44 9.59
C ILE A 1 4.28 -5.77 10.82
N LEU A 2 3.51 -5.01 11.63
CA LEU A 2 4.01 -4.51 12.93
C LEU A 2 4.13 -5.61 14.00
N GLN A 3 3.38 -6.70 13.82
CA GLN A 3 3.72 -8.02 14.35
C GLN A 3 4.25 -8.81 13.15
N SER A 4 5.54 -9.14 13.20
CA SER A 4 6.29 -9.81 12.14
C SER A 4 7.10 -10.92 12.79
N ASN A 5 7.23 -12.06 12.09
CA ASN A 5 8.10 -13.16 12.52
C ASN A 5 9.60 -12.76 12.48
N HIS A 6 9.92 -11.57 11.94
CA HIS A 6 11.28 -11.02 11.85
C HIS A 6 11.63 -10.05 13.01
N GLY A 7 10.84 -10.06 14.10
CA GLY A 7 11.08 -9.21 15.27
C GLY A 7 10.45 -7.81 15.19
N PRO A 8 10.70 -6.93 16.18
CA PRO A 8 9.92 -5.71 16.40
C PRO A 8 10.18 -4.58 15.39
N ASN A 9 11.32 -4.62 14.68
CA ASN A 9 11.72 -3.61 13.71
C ASN A 9 12.18 -4.27 12.41
N PRO A 10 11.26 -4.92 11.67
CA PRO A 10 11.63 -5.60 10.45
C PRO A 10 12.11 -4.60 9.39
N THR A 11 13.14 -4.98 8.65
CA THR A 11 13.60 -4.27 7.45
C THR A 11 12.95 -4.86 6.21
N CYS A 12 12.90 -4.12 5.10
CA CYS A 12 12.42 -4.66 3.83
C CYS A 12 13.57 -5.36 3.09
N ASP A 13 13.88 -6.59 3.50
CA ASP A 13 14.90 -7.45 2.91
C ASP A 13 14.59 -7.84 1.45
N LYS A 14 13.30 -8.01 1.13
CA LYS A 14 12.82 -8.36 -0.22
C LYS A 14 12.61 -7.17 -1.14
N CYS A 15 12.67 -5.93 -0.63
CA CYS A 15 12.59 -4.74 -1.48
C CYS A 15 13.86 -4.59 -2.32
N ASP A 16 13.74 -3.88 -3.44
CA ASP A 16 14.85 -3.53 -4.31
C ASP A 16 15.25 -2.05 -4.19
N GLY A 17 16.40 -1.71 -4.75
CA GLY A 17 16.90 -0.35 -4.85
C GLY A 17 17.07 0.34 -3.49
N ALA A 18 16.67 1.61 -3.41
CA ALA A 18 16.85 2.45 -2.22
C ALA A 18 16.07 1.97 -0.98
N LEU A 19 15.08 1.11 -1.17
CA LEU A 19 14.23 0.58 -0.10
C LEU A 19 14.77 -0.73 0.49
N LYS A 20 15.74 -1.37 -0.18
CA LYS A 20 16.33 -2.63 0.30
C LYS A 20 17.01 -2.44 1.65
N GLY A 21 16.66 -3.30 2.61
CA GLY A 21 17.23 -3.29 3.96
C GLY A 21 16.83 -2.07 4.81
N LYS A 22 15.93 -1.21 4.33
CA LYS A 22 15.44 -0.07 5.12
C LYS A 22 14.39 -0.52 6.14
N PRO A 23 14.27 0.13 7.30
CA PRO A 23 13.23 -0.16 8.28
C PRO A 23 11.83 -0.02 7.67
N ILE A 24 10.95 -1.00 7.90
CA ILE A 24 9.56 -0.92 7.44
C ILE A 24 8.77 0.12 8.23
N LYS A 25 9.06 0.26 9.53
CA LYS A 25 8.46 1.31 10.35
C LYS A 25 8.90 2.68 9.84
N GLY A 26 7.93 3.54 9.53
CA GLY A 26 8.16 4.87 8.96
C GLY A 26 8.38 4.89 7.44
N MET A 27 8.38 3.73 6.77
CA MET A 27 8.47 3.66 5.31
C MET A 27 7.15 4.12 4.67
N THR A 28 7.24 5.00 3.67
CA THR A 28 6.10 5.32 2.81
C THR A 28 5.77 4.10 1.95
N ILE A 29 4.64 3.46 2.23
CA ILE A 29 4.18 2.27 1.49
C ILE A 29 3.00 2.54 0.56
N LEU A 30 2.39 3.73 0.61
CA LEU A 30 1.22 4.10 -0.21
C LEU A 30 1.42 5.53 -0.73
N TRP A 31 1.34 5.73 -2.03
CA TRP A 31 1.60 7.03 -2.66
C TRP A 31 0.80 7.25 -3.95
N GLY A 32 0.70 8.51 -4.38
CA GLY A 32 0.15 8.88 -5.68
C GLY A 32 -1.36 8.73 -5.85
N LEU A 33 -2.11 8.51 -4.75
CA LEU A 33 -3.57 8.46 -4.77
C LEU A 33 -4.17 9.80 -5.18
N LYS A 34 -5.22 9.75 -6.00
CA LYS A 34 -5.99 10.92 -6.44
C LYS A 34 -7.48 10.72 -6.15
N PRO A 35 -8.24 11.78 -5.83
CA PRO A 35 -9.69 11.67 -5.65
C PRO A 35 -10.36 11.08 -6.89
N ASP A 36 -11.27 10.14 -6.66
CA ASP A 36 -11.99 9.38 -7.69
C ASP A 36 -13.43 9.10 -7.23
N GLY A 37 -14.06 10.13 -6.65
CA GLY A 37 -15.39 10.07 -6.04
C GLY A 37 -15.43 10.62 -4.60
N THR A 38 -16.62 10.64 -4.00
CA THR A 38 -16.87 11.28 -2.68
C THR A 38 -16.04 10.69 -1.53
N ALA A 39 -15.73 9.40 -1.58
CA ALA A 39 -14.98 8.69 -0.54
C ALA A 39 -13.98 7.70 -1.13
N VAL A 40 -13.57 7.92 -2.38
CA VAL A 40 -12.75 6.97 -3.16
C VAL A 40 -11.53 7.70 -3.70
N TRP A 41 -10.38 7.03 -3.64
CA TRP A 41 -9.14 7.47 -4.26
C TRP A 41 -8.52 6.34 -5.06
N SER A 42 -8.01 6.64 -6.24
CA SER A 42 -7.43 5.65 -7.15
C SER A 42 -6.17 6.19 -7.84
N GLY A 43 -5.60 5.41 -8.75
CA GLY A 43 -4.39 5.75 -9.51
C GLY A 43 -3.08 5.67 -8.71
N GLY A 44 -3.16 5.37 -7.41
CA GLY A 44 -2.01 5.25 -6.53
C GLY A 44 -1.25 3.94 -6.68
N SER A 45 -0.21 3.78 -5.85
CA SER A 45 0.58 2.56 -5.74
C SER A 45 0.81 2.20 -4.30
N VAL A 46 0.87 0.90 -4.01
CA VAL A 46 1.14 0.35 -2.69
C VAL A 46 2.29 -0.65 -2.75
N LEU A 47 3.28 -0.47 -1.88
CA LEU A 47 4.35 -1.44 -1.65
C LEU A 47 3.88 -2.45 -0.59
N ASP A 48 4.00 -3.74 -0.90
CA ASP A 48 3.95 -4.84 0.08
C ASP A 48 5.39 -5.17 0.51
N PRO A 49 5.85 -4.71 1.69
CA PRO A 49 7.22 -4.92 2.13
C PRO A 49 7.52 -6.40 2.44
N ALA A 50 6.49 -7.21 2.72
CA ALA A 50 6.67 -8.65 2.98
C ALA A 50 6.97 -9.44 1.69
N LYS A 51 6.65 -8.87 0.53
CA LYS A 51 6.94 -9.43 -0.80
C LYS A 51 7.95 -8.62 -1.60
N GLY A 52 8.26 -7.39 -1.18
CA GLY A 52 9.10 -6.47 -1.94
C GLY A 52 8.46 -5.98 -3.25
N LYS A 53 7.13 -6.11 -3.38
CA LYS A 53 6.41 -5.85 -4.64
C LYS A 53 5.50 -4.64 -4.53
N THR A 54 5.49 -3.83 -5.57
CA THR A 54 4.57 -2.69 -5.72
C THR A 54 3.38 -3.07 -6.58
N TYR A 55 2.18 -2.71 -6.12
CA TYR A 55 0.90 -2.92 -6.79
C TYR A 55 0.22 -1.58 -7.04
N LYS A 56 -0.75 -1.54 -7.95
CA LYS A 56 -1.67 -0.40 -8.05
C LYS A 56 -2.60 -0.40 -6.85
N ALA A 57 -2.99 0.80 -6.40
CA ALA A 57 -3.77 0.98 -5.19
C ALA A 57 -5.04 1.79 -5.46
N LYS A 58 -6.15 1.28 -4.91
CA LYS A 58 -7.42 2.00 -4.73
C LYS A 58 -7.82 1.93 -3.28
N VAL A 59 -8.36 3.03 -2.77
CA VAL A 59 -8.70 3.18 -1.37
C VAL A 59 -10.09 3.81 -1.24
N THR A 60 -10.86 3.30 -0.28
CA THR A 60 -12.20 3.79 0.04
C THR A 60 -12.28 4.11 1.53
N LEU A 61 -12.78 5.30 1.86
CA LEU A 61 -13.15 5.63 3.22
C LEU A 61 -14.54 5.08 3.53
N THR A 62 -14.63 4.37 4.65
CA THR A 62 -15.85 3.73 5.15
C THR A 62 -16.08 4.17 6.60
N ASP A 63 -17.27 3.88 7.15
CA ASP A 63 -17.61 4.22 8.53
C ASP A 63 -17.42 5.72 8.84
N GLY A 64 -17.96 6.56 7.95
CA GLY A 64 -17.84 8.02 8.07
C GLY A 64 -16.39 8.54 8.01
N GLY A 65 -15.48 7.81 7.38
CA GLY A 65 -14.06 8.17 7.30
C GLY A 65 -13.18 7.59 8.40
N LYS A 66 -13.75 6.81 9.33
CA LYS A 66 -12.99 6.19 10.42
C LYS A 66 -12.22 4.94 9.98
N LYS A 67 -12.58 4.34 8.85
CA LYS A 67 -11.95 3.14 8.33
C LYS A 67 -11.49 3.32 6.91
N LEU A 68 -10.26 2.88 6.65
CA LEU A 68 -9.65 2.88 5.34
C LEU A 68 -9.66 1.46 4.77
N GLN A 69 -10.45 1.22 3.73
CA GLN A 69 -10.43 -0.02 2.98
C GLN A 69 -9.48 0.12 1.80
N MET A 70 -8.48 -0.74 1.70
CA MET A 70 -7.44 -0.68 0.66
C MET A 70 -7.46 -1.93 -0.20
N ARG A 71 -7.35 -1.76 -1.52
CA ARG A 71 -7.20 -2.83 -2.51
C ARG A 71 -5.92 -2.63 -3.30
N GLY A 72 -5.05 -3.63 -3.28
CA GLY A 72 -3.89 -3.76 -4.16
C GLY A 72 -4.20 -4.70 -5.33
N TYR A 73 -3.84 -4.33 -6.56
CA TYR A 73 -4.06 -5.16 -7.75
C TYR A 73 -2.94 -5.02 -8.79
N VAL A 74 -2.86 -6.01 -9.68
CA VAL A 74 -1.91 -6.06 -10.81
C VAL A 74 -2.68 -5.75 -12.09
N GLY A 75 -2.18 -4.83 -12.92
CA GLY A 75 -2.81 -4.42 -14.18
C GLY A 75 -3.62 -3.12 -14.09
N ILE A 76 -4.37 -2.83 -15.15
CA ILE A 76 -5.37 -1.76 -15.21
C ILE A 76 -6.66 -2.28 -14.55
N GLU A 77 -7.35 -1.47 -13.73
CA GLU A 77 -8.76 -1.75 -13.42
C GLU A 77 -9.56 -1.52 -14.72
N ALA A 78 -9.51 -2.51 -15.61
CA ALA A 78 -10.30 -2.50 -16.81
C ALA A 78 -11.74 -2.86 -16.42
N LEU A 79 -12.61 -1.85 -16.44
CA LEU A 79 -14.08 -1.92 -16.37
C LEU A 79 -14.69 -2.43 -15.06
N GLY A 80 -15.30 -1.49 -14.33
CA GLY A 80 -16.27 -1.81 -13.29
C GLY A 80 -16.85 -0.55 -12.64
N ARG A 81 -18.00 -0.12 -13.15
CA ARG A 81 -18.97 0.91 -12.69
C ARG A 81 -18.50 1.91 -11.63
#